data_AF-A0A0Q9ZXG3-F1
#
_entry.id   AF-A0A0Q9ZXG3-F1
#
_cell.length_a   1.000
_cell.length_b   1.000
_cell.length_c   1.000
_cell.angle_alpha   90.00
_cell.angle_beta   90.00
_cell.angle_gamma   90.00
#
_symmetry.space_group_name_H-M   'P 1'
#
loop_
_entity.id
_entity.type
_entity.pdbx_description
1 polymer ?
#
loop_
_entity_poly.entity_id
_entity_poly.type
_entity_poly.pdbx_seq_one_letter_code
_entity_poly.pdbx_strand_id
1 'polypeptide(L)'
;MGLRLNELSPGVGAKKTAQRRGRGIGSGLGKTGGRGVKGQKSRSGSSIRSGFEGGQMPLYRRLPKFGFTSKMAMKTAEVRLSELNKIDGDVVSLETLKAANLIRHDMKRARIMLSGEVTKAYTFKGIKVTKGAKLAIEAAGGSIEE
;
A
#
# COMPACT_ATOMS: atom_id res chain seq x y z
N MET A 1 -20.57 41.33 5.43
CA MET A 1 -21.23 40.25 4.65
C MET A 1 -20.39 39.01 4.82
N GLY A 2 -20.94 37.96 5.43
CA GLY A 2 -20.22 36.70 5.67
C GLY A 2 -20.29 35.74 4.49
N LEU A 3 -19.53 34.65 4.57
CA LEU A 3 -19.47 33.56 3.59
C LEU A 3 -20.88 33.06 3.20
N ARG A 4 -21.19 33.08 1.90
CA ARG A 4 -22.47 32.59 1.36
C ARG A 4 -22.31 31.32 0.54
N LEU A 5 -23.39 30.55 0.42
CA LEU A 5 -23.42 29.30 -0.35
C LEU A 5 -23.06 29.50 -1.84
N ASN A 6 -23.37 30.66 -2.42
CA ASN A 6 -23.10 31.00 -3.82
C ASN A 6 -21.68 31.56 -4.07
N GLU A 7 -20.88 31.70 -3.02
CA GLU A 7 -19.50 32.22 -3.07
C GLU A 7 -18.45 31.11 -2.91
N LEU A 8 -18.90 29.85 -2.77
CA LEU A 8 -18.04 28.68 -2.64
C LEU A 8 -17.62 28.15 -4.01
N SER A 9 -16.31 28.15 -4.29
CA SER A 9 -15.72 27.50 -5.46
C SER A 9 -14.70 26.44 -5.06
N PRO A 10 -14.60 25.31 -5.78
CA PRO A 10 -13.54 24.34 -5.53
C PRO A 10 -12.16 24.95 -5.86
N GLY A 11 -11.11 24.39 -5.26
CA GLY A 11 -9.73 24.76 -5.59
C GLY A 11 -9.43 24.54 -7.08
N VAL A 12 -8.53 25.36 -7.64
CA VAL A 12 -8.18 25.32 -9.06
C VAL A 12 -7.71 23.92 -9.45
N GLY A 13 -8.32 23.35 -10.50
CA GLY A 13 -7.98 22.01 -11.00
C GLY A 13 -8.57 20.83 -10.22
N ALA A 14 -9.27 21.06 -9.10
CA ALA A 14 -9.87 19.99 -8.31
C ALA A 14 -11.01 19.25 -9.04
N LYS A 15 -11.66 19.91 -10.01
CA LYS A 15 -12.72 19.33 -10.84
C LYS A 15 -12.32 19.40 -12.31
N LYS A 16 -12.16 18.23 -12.93
CA LYS A 16 -11.96 18.10 -14.39
C LYS A 16 -13.30 17.76 -15.05
N THR A 17 -13.59 18.40 -16.17
CA THR A 17 -14.78 18.10 -16.97
C THR A 17 -14.68 16.71 -17.60
N ALA A 18 -15.74 15.91 -17.48
CA ALA A 18 -15.78 14.59 -18.09
C ALA A 18 -15.80 14.68 -19.63
N GLN A 19 -15.07 13.79 -20.30
CA GLN A 19 -15.07 13.72 -21.76
C GLN A 19 -16.40 13.19 -22.27
N ARG A 20 -17.06 13.94 -23.17
CA ARG A 20 -18.30 13.55 -23.82
C ARG A 20 -18.03 13.20 -25.28
N ARG A 21 -17.95 11.90 -25.58
CA ARG A 21 -17.64 11.38 -26.92
C ARG A 21 -18.84 11.53 -27.87
N GLY A 22 -18.56 11.74 -29.16
CA GLY A 22 -19.60 11.84 -30.20
C GLY A 22 -20.43 13.13 -30.12
N ARG A 23 -19.79 14.28 -29.88
CA ARG A 23 -20.45 15.60 -29.79
C ARG A 23 -19.89 16.58 -30.82
N GLY A 24 -20.00 16.23 -32.10
CA GLY A 24 -19.55 17.08 -33.22
C GLY A 24 -18.04 17.08 -33.46
N ILE A 25 -17.62 17.64 -34.60
CA ILE A 25 -16.22 17.66 -35.06
C ILE A 25 -15.35 18.56 -34.15
N GLY A 26 -15.85 19.75 -33.79
CA GLY A 26 -15.13 20.70 -32.94
C GLY A 26 -14.79 20.22 -31.52
N SER A 27 -15.39 19.11 -31.07
CA SER A 27 -15.06 18.48 -29.78
C SER A 27 -13.74 17.71 -29.77
N GLY A 28 -13.15 17.41 -30.94
CA GLY A 28 -11.99 16.53 -31.08
C GLY A 28 -12.28 15.03 -30.86
N LEU A 29 -13.46 14.68 -30.33
CA LEU A 29 -13.90 13.30 -30.08
C LEU A 29 -15.21 12.98 -30.84
N GLY A 30 -15.41 13.59 -32.01
CA GLY A 30 -16.53 13.32 -32.89
C GLY A 30 -16.48 11.94 -33.56
N LYS A 31 -17.52 11.60 -34.33
CA LYS A 31 -17.67 10.38 -35.17
C LYS A 31 -17.33 9.06 -34.47
N THR A 32 -16.05 8.70 -34.37
CA THR A 32 -15.57 7.44 -33.78
C THR A 32 -15.35 7.54 -32.26
N GLY A 33 -15.33 8.75 -31.70
CA GLY A 33 -15.13 8.95 -30.26
C GLY A 33 -13.80 8.39 -29.75
N GLY A 34 -12.75 8.40 -30.60
CA GLY A 34 -11.42 7.89 -30.27
C GLY A 34 -11.26 6.37 -30.38
N ARG A 35 -12.24 5.64 -30.95
CA ARG A 35 -12.18 4.18 -31.12
C ARG A 35 -11.58 3.72 -32.46
N GLY A 36 -11.24 4.63 -33.37
CA GLY A 36 -10.77 4.28 -34.71
C GLY A 36 -11.88 3.72 -35.62
N VAL A 37 -11.50 2.92 -36.63
CA VAL A 37 -12.41 2.40 -37.66
C VAL A 37 -12.61 0.89 -37.50
N LYS A 38 -13.88 0.44 -37.38
CA LYS A 38 -14.28 -0.98 -37.36
C LYS A 38 -13.45 -1.83 -36.36
N GLY A 39 -13.45 -3.15 -36.52
CA GLY A 39 -12.70 -4.08 -35.67
C GLY A 39 -13.37 -4.34 -34.31
N GLN A 40 -12.89 -5.39 -33.63
CA GLN A 40 -13.47 -5.90 -32.38
C GLN A 40 -13.56 -4.78 -31.32
N LYS A 41 -12.44 -4.09 -31.03
CA LYS A 41 -12.32 -3.04 -30.00
C LYS A 41 -13.23 -1.82 -30.22
N SER A 42 -13.77 -1.62 -31.42
CA SER A 42 -14.71 -0.52 -31.67
C SER A 42 -16.13 -0.83 -31.20
N ARG A 43 -16.50 -2.12 -31.12
CA ARG A 43 -17.88 -2.58 -30.85
C ARG A 43 -18.27 -2.35 -29.39
N SER A 44 -19.58 -2.25 -29.15
CA SER A 44 -20.11 -2.16 -27.78
C SER A 44 -19.86 -3.49 -27.05
N GLY A 45 -19.52 -3.43 -25.76
CA GLY A 45 -19.23 -4.61 -24.94
C GLY A 45 -17.97 -5.40 -25.33
N SER A 46 -17.20 -4.95 -26.33
CA SER A 46 -15.98 -5.64 -26.70
C SER A 46 -14.88 -5.43 -25.67
N SER A 47 -14.34 -6.53 -25.18
CA SER A 47 -13.11 -6.56 -24.39
C SER A 47 -12.26 -7.74 -24.81
N ILE A 48 -10.94 -7.52 -24.91
CA ILE A 48 -9.99 -8.62 -24.95
C ILE A 48 -9.68 -8.97 -23.50
N ARG A 49 -9.88 -10.24 -23.11
CA ARG A 49 -9.59 -10.69 -21.74
C ARG A 49 -8.15 -10.37 -21.38
N SER A 50 -7.91 -9.85 -20.17
CA SER A 50 -6.55 -9.61 -19.68
C SER A 50 -5.72 -10.90 -19.77
N GLY A 51 -4.56 -10.81 -20.42
CA GLY A 51 -3.68 -11.95 -20.69
C GLY A 51 -4.01 -12.77 -21.96
N PHE A 52 -4.98 -12.37 -22.79
CA PHE A 52 -5.19 -13.02 -24.10
C PHE A 52 -4.24 -12.46 -25.17
N GLU A 53 -3.47 -13.35 -25.80
CA GLU A 53 -2.41 -13.00 -26.77
C GLU A 53 -2.78 -13.39 -28.21
N GLY A 54 -4.06 -13.36 -28.58
CA GLY A 54 -4.49 -13.55 -29.97
C GLY A 54 -4.52 -15.00 -30.47
N GLY A 55 -4.32 -15.98 -29.58
CA GLY A 55 -4.31 -17.42 -29.91
C GLY A 55 -3.02 -18.12 -29.48
N GLN A 56 -1.94 -17.36 -29.26
CA GLN A 56 -0.74 -17.89 -28.64
C GLN A 56 -1.01 -18.33 -27.20
N MET A 57 -0.33 -19.39 -26.73
CA MET A 57 -0.35 -19.78 -25.32
C MET A 57 0.09 -18.58 -24.46
N PRO A 58 -0.72 -18.06 -23.54
CA PRO A 58 -0.36 -16.86 -22.77
C PRO A 58 0.85 -17.05 -21.84
N LEU A 59 1.55 -15.95 -21.53
CA LEU A 59 2.74 -15.98 -20.65
C LEU A 59 2.48 -16.67 -19.30
N TYR A 60 1.35 -16.39 -18.65
CA TYR A 60 0.98 -16.99 -17.36
C TYR A 60 0.70 -18.51 -17.43
N ARG A 61 0.64 -19.08 -18.64
CA ARG A 61 0.55 -20.53 -18.90
C ARG A 61 1.86 -21.13 -19.41
N ARG A 62 2.71 -20.34 -20.09
CA ARG A 62 4.02 -20.80 -20.59
C ARG A 62 4.99 -21.08 -19.45
N LEU A 63 4.98 -20.24 -18.43
CA LEU A 63 5.89 -20.35 -17.30
C LEU A 63 5.35 -21.34 -16.27
N PRO A 64 6.22 -22.19 -15.69
CA PRO A 64 5.81 -23.06 -14.59
C PRO A 64 5.45 -22.23 -13.36
N LYS A 65 4.53 -22.74 -12.55
CA LYS A 65 4.28 -22.21 -11.20
C LYS A 65 5.45 -22.63 -10.31
N PHE A 66 5.91 -21.73 -9.45
CA PHE A 66 6.98 -22.02 -8.51
C PHE A 66 6.69 -21.40 -7.14
N GLY A 67 7.33 -21.96 -6.10
CA GLY A 67 7.22 -21.50 -4.72
C GLY A 67 5.96 -22.01 -3.99
N PHE A 68 5.80 -21.55 -2.76
CA PHE A 68 4.64 -21.82 -1.92
C PHE A 68 4.38 -20.62 -1.01
N THR A 69 3.14 -20.47 -0.51
CA THR A 69 2.79 -19.40 0.43
C THR A 69 2.90 -19.88 1.87
N SER A 70 3.78 -19.28 2.66
CA SER A 70 3.96 -19.63 4.07
C SER A 70 2.84 -19.04 4.95
N LYS A 71 2.11 -19.91 5.67
CA LYS A 71 1.10 -19.48 6.66
C LYS A 71 1.70 -18.67 7.82
N MET A 72 2.96 -18.92 8.13
CA MET A 72 3.68 -18.20 9.18
C MET A 72 3.98 -16.75 8.78
N ALA A 73 4.37 -16.51 7.53
CA ALA A 73 4.67 -15.18 7.03
C ALA A 73 3.45 -14.25 7.13
N MET A 74 2.25 -14.77 6.86
CA MET A 74 0.99 -14.03 7.00
C MET A 74 0.68 -13.55 8.44
N LYS A 75 1.35 -14.11 9.46
CA LYS A 75 1.15 -13.80 10.88
C LYS A 75 2.37 -13.18 11.54
N THR A 76 3.34 -12.77 10.74
CA THR A 76 4.59 -12.13 11.19
C THR A 76 4.60 -10.69 10.70
N ALA A 77 4.68 -9.75 11.64
CA ALA A 77 4.83 -8.33 11.36
C ALA A 77 6.31 -7.92 11.39
N GLU A 78 6.62 -6.86 10.64
CA GLU A 78 7.88 -6.12 10.76
C GLU A 78 7.58 -4.76 11.40
N VAL A 79 8.47 -4.30 12.29
CA VAL A 79 8.35 -3.00 12.96
C VAL A 79 9.69 -2.26 12.85
N ARG A 80 9.63 -0.98 12.50
CA ARG A 80 10.81 -0.10 12.37
C ARG A 80 11.14 0.56 13.70
N LEU A 81 12.41 0.88 13.91
CA LEU A 81 12.85 1.62 15.12
C LEU A 81 12.14 2.96 15.29
N SER A 82 11.99 3.73 14.20
CA SER A 82 11.29 5.02 14.22
C SER A 82 9.81 4.92 14.65
N GLU A 83 9.16 3.79 14.41
CA GLU A 83 7.76 3.56 14.76
C GLU A 83 7.59 3.34 16.27
N LEU A 84 8.63 2.86 16.96
CA LEU A 84 8.60 2.60 18.40
C LEU A 84 8.40 3.86 19.23
N ASN A 85 8.82 5.03 18.71
CA ASN A 85 8.65 6.32 19.38
C ASN A 85 7.17 6.71 19.59
N LYS A 86 6.23 6.01 18.94
CA LYS A 86 4.77 6.18 19.10
C LYS A 86 4.18 5.35 20.25
N ILE A 87 4.97 4.47 20.86
CA ILE A 87 4.52 3.63 21.96
C ILE A 87 4.51 4.46 23.24
N ASP A 88 3.38 4.42 23.93
CA ASP A 88 3.24 4.94 25.28
C ASP A 88 3.73 3.90 26.29
N GLY A 89 4.80 4.23 27.01
CA GLY A 89 5.46 3.35 27.98
C GLY A 89 6.82 2.83 27.50
N ASP A 90 7.53 2.15 28.41
CA ASP A 90 8.93 1.74 28.17
C ASP A 90 9.06 0.29 27.72
N VAL A 91 7.97 -0.49 27.77
CA VAL A 91 7.99 -1.93 27.42
C VAL A 91 7.44 -2.15 26.02
N VAL A 92 8.22 -2.84 25.18
CA VAL A 92 7.81 -3.25 23.83
C VAL A 92 7.51 -4.74 23.84
N SER A 93 6.21 -5.06 23.90
CA SER A 93 5.63 -6.39 23.74
C SER A 93 4.67 -6.45 22.55
N LEU A 94 4.27 -7.65 22.14
CA LEU A 94 3.30 -7.82 21.04
C LEU A 94 1.93 -7.16 21.33
N GLU A 95 1.55 -7.05 22.60
CA GLU A 95 0.32 -6.37 23.01
C GLU A 95 0.46 -4.85 22.92
N THR A 96 1.59 -4.30 23.39
CA THR A 96 1.85 -2.85 23.29
C THR A 96 1.94 -2.38 21.84
N LEU A 97 2.55 -3.18 20.95
CA LEU A 97 2.59 -2.91 19.52
C LEU A 97 1.19 -2.89 18.88
N LYS A 98 0.27 -3.72 19.37
CA LYS A 98 -1.13 -3.71 18.93
C LYS A 98 -1.89 -2.51 19.49
N ALA A 99 -1.68 -2.19 20.77
CA ALA A 99 -2.31 -1.05 21.43
C ALA A 99 -1.90 0.28 20.76
N ALA A 100 -0.63 0.41 20.39
CA ALA A 100 -0.10 1.56 19.65
C ALA A 100 -0.47 1.54 18.14
N ASN A 101 -1.28 0.57 17.69
CA ASN A 101 -1.71 0.39 16.30
C ASN A 101 -0.54 0.31 15.29
N LEU A 102 0.61 -0.22 15.74
CA LEU A 102 1.80 -0.43 14.90
C LEU A 102 1.72 -1.77 14.15
N ILE A 103 1.08 -2.77 14.76
CA ILE A 103 0.82 -4.06 14.14
C ILE A 103 -0.66 -4.41 14.22
N ARG A 104 -1.14 -5.17 13.24
CA ARG A 104 -2.52 -5.67 13.24
C ARG A 104 -2.77 -6.63 14.41
N HIS A 105 -3.99 -6.62 14.94
CA HIS A 105 -4.39 -7.48 16.06
C HIS A 105 -4.24 -8.98 15.79
N ASP A 106 -4.32 -9.41 14.52
CA ASP A 106 -4.23 -10.81 14.13
C ASP A 106 -2.79 -11.32 13.97
N MET A 107 -1.80 -10.45 14.18
CA MET A 107 -0.37 -10.81 14.17
C MET A 107 0.01 -11.57 15.43
N LYS A 108 0.82 -12.61 15.26
CA LYS A 108 1.30 -13.47 16.36
C LYS A 108 2.79 -13.33 16.63
N ARG A 109 3.52 -12.73 15.70
CA ARG A 109 4.97 -12.54 15.77
C ARG A 109 5.32 -11.17 15.23
N ALA A 110 6.34 -10.55 15.79
CA ALA A 110 6.91 -9.31 15.29
C ALA A 110 8.43 -9.47 15.15
N ARG A 111 9.03 -8.76 14.20
CA ARG A 111 10.47 -8.62 14.06
C ARG A 111 10.85 -7.15 13.96
N ILE A 112 11.82 -6.73 14.76
CA ILE A 112 12.29 -5.34 14.79
C ILE A 112 13.49 -5.17 13.87
N MET A 113 13.38 -4.20 12.97
CA MET A 113 14.33 -3.92 11.90
C MET A 113 14.96 -2.54 12.11
N LEU A 114 16.25 -2.43 11.78
CA LEU A 114 16.97 -1.15 11.82
C LEU A 114 16.46 -0.24 10.70
N SER A 115 15.64 0.75 11.06
CA SER A 115 15.13 1.77 10.14
C SER A 115 14.66 2.98 10.92
N GLY A 116 15.43 4.07 10.83
CA GLY A 116 15.31 5.24 11.69
C GLY A 116 15.93 5.03 13.07
N GLU A 117 15.59 5.91 13.99
CA GLU A 117 16.23 6.03 15.31
C GLU A 117 15.22 5.84 16.44
N VAL A 118 15.71 5.33 17.56
CA VAL A 118 14.98 5.21 18.83
C VAL A 118 15.45 6.34 19.75
N THR A 119 14.52 7.13 20.26
CA THR A 119 14.84 8.27 21.13
C THR A 119 14.70 7.96 22.62
N LYS A 120 14.08 6.82 22.97
CA LYS A 120 13.82 6.40 24.36
C LYS A 120 14.42 5.03 24.62
N ALA A 121 14.87 4.79 25.86
CA ALA A 121 15.28 3.47 26.28
C ALA A 121 14.04 2.56 26.40
N TYR A 122 13.93 1.57 25.52
CA TYR A 122 12.83 0.60 25.53
C TYR A 122 13.32 -0.78 26.01
N THR A 123 12.46 -1.50 26.73
CA THR A 123 12.64 -2.90 27.13
C THR A 123 11.81 -3.81 26.24
N PHE A 124 12.46 -4.62 25.41
CA PHE A 124 11.80 -5.53 24.49
C PHE A 124 11.55 -6.88 25.15
N LYS A 125 10.31 -7.40 25.11
CA LYS A 125 9.93 -8.70 25.69
C LYS A 125 9.37 -9.64 24.62
N GLY A 126 10.01 -10.79 24.39
CA GLY A 126 9.48 -11.86 23.53
C GLY A 126 9.38 -11.48 22.04
N ILE A 127 10.19 -10.53 21.57
CA ILE A 127 10.21 -10.07 20.17
C ILE A 127 11.59 -10.29 19.56
N LYS A 128 11.62 -10.77 18.31
CA LYS A 128 12.88 -10.95 17.59
C LYS A 128 13.43 -9.61 17.11
N VAL A 129 14.67 -9.31 17.48
CA VAL A 129 15.37 -8.09 17.05
C VAL A 129 16.48 -8.46 16.06
N THR A 130 16.65 -7.67 15.00
CA THR A 130 17.79 -7.83 14.07
C THR A 130 19.10 -7.34 14.68
N LYS A 131 20.23 -7.87 14.21
CA LYS A 131 21.56 -7.50 14.71
C LYS A 131 21.80 -5.98 14.70
N GLY A 132 21.45 -5.31 13.61
CA GLY A 132 21.59 -3.85 13.50
C GLY A 132 20.65 -3.09 14.45
N ALA A 133 19.41 -3.55 14.61
CA ALA A 133 18.46 -2.92 15.53
C ALA A 133 18.88 -3.11 16.99
N LYS A 134 19.42 -4.27 17.34
CA LYS A 134 19.93 -4.56 18.68
C LYS A 134 21.00 -3.56 19.10
N LEU A 135 21.98 -3.30 18.23
CA LEU A 135 23.05 -2.32 18.49
C LEU A 135 22.49 -0.90 18.69
N ALA A 136 21.52 -0.49 17.87
CA ALA A 136 20.90 0.83 18.00
C ALA A 136 20.06 0.97 19.28
N ILE A 137 19.37 -0.10 19.69
CA ILE A 137 18.60 -0.16 20.93
C ILE A 137 19.53 -0.09 22.16
N GLU A 138 20.60 -0.89 22.17
CA GLU A 138 21.59 -0.89 23.25
C GLU A 138 22.31 0.46 23.35
N ALA A 139 22.63 1.10 22.21
CA ALA A 139 23.22 2.43 22.17
C ALA A 139 22.27 3.52 22.73
N ALA A 140 20.96 3.32 22.61
CA ALA A 140 19.94 4.18 23.21
C ALA A 140 19.63 3.83 24.69
N GLY A 141 20.36 2.87 25.28
CA GLY A 141 20.17 2.43 26.67
C GLY A 141 19.01 1.45 26.89
N GLY A 142 18.44 0.88 25.82
CA GLY A 142 17.37 -0.11 25.90
C GLY A 142 17.86 -1.53 26.23
N SER A 143 16.96 -2.38 26.71
CA SER A 143 17.22 -3.77 27.07
C SER A 143 16.40 -4.75 26.24
N ILE A 144 16.93 -5.93 25.97
CA ILE A 144 16.23 -6.99 25.24
C ILE A 144 16.15 -8.21 26.17
N GLU A 145 14.95 -8.51 26.65
CA GLU A 145 14.61 -9.70 27.42
C GLU A 145 14.09 -10.77 26.44
N GLU A 146 14.69 -11.97 26.47
CA GLU A 146 14.29 -13.09 25.60
C GLU A 146 12.86 -13.59 25.86
#